data_AF-A0A536ZRG2-F1
#
_entry.id   AF-A0A536ZRG2-F1
#
_cell.length_a   1.000
_cell.length_b   1.000
_cell.length_c   1.000
_cell.angle_alpha   90.00
_cell.angle_beta   90.00
_cell.angle_gamma   90.00
#
_symmetry.space_group_name_H-M   'P 1'
#
loop_
_entity.id
_entity.type
_entity.pdbx_description
1 polymer ?
#
loop_
_entity_poly.entity_id
_entity_poly.type
_entity_poly.pdbx_seq_one_letter_code
_entity_poly.pdbx_strand_id
1 'polypeptide(L)' 'MGRLTTHVLDTSLGRPGAGVEVTVYRVGDTRVRVASAFTNADGRTDRPLLEGDAFTRGIYEIEFGAGAYFGRSGATLSDP' A
#
# COMPACT_ATOMS: atom_id res chain seq x y z
N MET A 1 19.07 -11.28 -0.76
CA MET A 1 18.70 -9.99 -0.15
C MET A 1 17.20 -9.93 0.07
N GLY A 2 16.73 -9.26 1.12
CA GLY A 2 15.29 -9.19 1.46
C GLY A 2 14.53 -8.20 0.58
N ARG A 3 13.21 -8.39 0.49
CA ARG A 3 12.29 -7.50 -0.22
C ARG A 3 10.99 -7.34 0.56
N LEU A 4 10.39 -6.16 0.51
CA LEU A 4 9.04 -5.87 1.00
C LEU A 4 8.11 -5.67 -0.20
N THR A 5 7.07 -6.49 -0.29
CA THR A 5 6.06 -6.44 -1.36
C THR A 5 4.67 -6.48 -0.73
N THR A 6 3.66 -5.95 -1.42
CA THR A 6 2.25 -6.05 -1.00
C THR A 6 1.37 -6.56 -2.14
N HIS A 7 0.18 -7.05 -1.78
CA HIS A 7 -0.89 -7.39 -2.70
C HIS A 7 -2.22 -7.00 -2.03
N VAL A 8 -3.01 -6.20 -2.72
CA VAL A 8 -4.29 -5.66 -2.23
C VAL A 8 -5.43 -6.30 -3.00
N LEU A 9 -6.38 -6.88 -2.27
CA LEU A 9 -7.61 -7.44 -2.82
C LEU A 9 -8.79 -6.57 -2.38
N ASP A 10 -9.62 -6.19 -3.35
CA ASP A 10 -10.94 -5.61 -3.09
C ASP A 10 -11.95 -6.74 -2.93
N THR A 11 -12.30 -7.04 -1.68
CA THR A 11 -13.25 -8.11 -1.34
C THR A 11 -14.70 -7.74 -1.62
N SER A 12 -15.03 -6.46 -1.78
CA SER A 12 -16.40 -6.03 -2.11
C SER A 12 -16.80 -6.41 -3.55
N LEU A 13 -15.80 -6.48 -4.44
CA LEU A 13 -15.96 -6.83 -5.85
C LEU A 13 -15.25 -8.13 -6.23
N GLY A 14 -14.55 -8.77 -5.28
CA GLY A 14 -13.82 -10.01 -5.51
C GLY A 14 -12.69 -9.89 -6.54
N ARG A 15 -12.03 -8.73 -6.63
CA ARG A 15 -11.00 -8.43 -7.65
C ARG A 15 -9.76 -7.77 -7.06
N PRO A 16 -8.63 -7.72 -7.78
CA PRO A 16 -7.47 -6.96 -7.32
C PRO A 16 -7.80 -5.48 -7.09
N GLY A 17 -7.35 -4.94 -5.96
CA GLY A 17 -7.51 -3.54 -5.61
C GLY A 17 -6.53 -2.67 -6.39
N ALA A 18 -6.82 -2.43 -7.67
CA ALA A 18 -5.97 -1.66 -8.57
C ALA A 18 -6.06 -0.14 -8.31
N GLY A 19 -4.94 0.56 -8.34
CA GLY A 19 -4.87 2.01 -8.10
C GLY A 19 -5.04 2.42 -6.64
N VAL A 20 -4.80 1.52 -5.69
CA VAL A 20 -4.72 1.83 -4.25
C VAL A 20 -3.37 2.51 -3.99
N GLU A 21 -3.41 3.69 -3.38
CA GLU A 21 -2.19 4.36 -2.90
C GLU A 21 -1.64 3.59 -1.70
N VAL A 22 -0.34 3.31 -1.72
CA VAL A 22 0.38 2.62 -0.65
C VAL A 22 1.55 3.49 -0.24
N THR A 23 1.63 3.83 1.04
CA THR A 23 2.77 4.58 1.60
C THR A 23 3.40 3.77 2.73
N VAL A 24 4.72 3.61 2.67
CA VAL A 24 5.48 2.88 3.69
C VAL A 24 6.27 3.87 4.54
N TYR A 25 6.17 3.70 5.85
CA TYR A 25 6.92 4.44 6.84
C TYR A 25 7.81 3.49 7.62
N ARG A 26 9.01 3.96 7.96
CA ARG A 26 9.81 3.37 9.02
C ARG A 26 9.44 4.06 10.33
N VAL A 27 9.21 3.25 11.36
CA VAL A 27 8.81 3.71 12.68
C VAL A 27 9.96 3.45 13.66
N GLY A 28 10.58 4.54 14.12
CA GLY A 28 11.54 4.57 15.22
C GLY A 28 11.12 5.64 16.23
N ASP A 29 12.05 6.48 16.67
CA ASP A 29 11.72 7.67 17.50
C ASP A 29 10.80 8.65 16.77
N THR A 30 10.93 8.70 15.45
CA THR A 30 10.03 9.43 14.56
C THR A 30 9.57 8.54 13.43
N ARG A 31 8.41 8.89 12.87
CA ARG A 31 7.82 8.22 11.72
C ARG A 31 8.32 8.89 10.44
N VAL A 32 9.02 8.15 9.59
CA VAL A 32 9.62 8.67 8.36
C VAL A 32 9.11 7.89 7.16
N ARG A 33 8.59 8.60 6.14
CA ARG A 33 8.19 7.98 4.88
C ARG A 33 9.41 7.47 4.12
N VAL A 34 9.39 6.19 3.76
CA VAL A 34 10.51 5.52 3.07
C VAL A 34 10.15 5.03 1.67
N ALA A 35 8.87 4.83 1.36
CA ALA A 35 8.41 4.51 0.01
C ALA A 35 6.95 4.95 -0.21
N SER A 36 6.56 5.13 -1.48
CA SER A 36 5.16 5.31 -1.89
C SER A 36 4.97 4.76 -3.31
N ALA A 37 3.82 4.15 -3.56
CA ALA A 37 3.47 3.56 -4.85
C ALA A 37 1.94 3.47 -5.02
N PHE A 38 1.50 3.18 -6.24
CA PHE A 38 0.14 2.73 -6.52
C PHE A 38 0.14 1.26 -6.90
N THR A 39 -0.92 0.54 -6.54
CA THR A 39 -1.11 -0.83 -7.03
C THR A 39 -1.49 -0.85 -8.51
N ASN A 40 -0.97 -1.82 -9.25
CA ASN A 40 -1.24 -2.10 -10.65
C ASN A 40 -2.52 -2.93 -10.81
N ALA A 41 -2.81 -3.37 -12.04
CA ALA A 41 -4.02 -4.14 -12.37
C ALA A 41 -4.12 -5.50 -11.64
N ASP A 42 -3.00 -6.05 -11.15
CA ASP A 42 -2.95 -7.26 -10.32
C ASP A 42 -2.96 -6.93 -8.81
N GLY A 43 -3.27 -5.69 -8.41
CA GLY A 43 -3.33 -5.29 -7.00
C GLY A 43 -1.96 -5.26 -6.31
N ARG A 44 -0.86 -5.35 -7.07
CA ARG A 44 0.53 -5.35 -6.58
C ARG A 44 1.24 -4.06 -6.96
N THR A 45 2.44 -3.80 -6.46
CA THR A 45 3.31 -2.74 -7.00
C THR A 45 4.22 -3.31 -8.09
N ASP A 46 4.54 -2.53 -9.13
CA ASP A 46 5.40 -2.99 -10.25
C ASP A 46 6.82 -3.34 -9.83
N ARG A 47 7.27 -2.77 -8.69
CA ARG A 47 8.54 -3.07 -8.02
C ARG A 47 8.29 -3.33 -6.54
N PRO A 48 9.19 -4.03 -5.83
CA PRO A 48 9.13 -4.08 -4.37
C PRO A 48 9.06 -2.67 -3.77
N LEU A 49 8.31 -2.51 -2.68
CA LEU A 49 8.22 -1.25 -1.94
C LEU A 49 9.58 -0.89 -1.33
N LEU A 50 10.34 -1.90 -0.88
CA LEU A 50 11.72 -1.80 -0.43
C LEU A 50 12.49 -3.05 -0.87
N GLU A 51 13.76 -2.89 -1.23
CA GLU A 51 14.65 -3.99 -1.61
C GLU A 51 16.11 -3.66 -1.28
N GLY A 52 16.94 -4.70 -1.15
CA GLY A 52 18.38 -4.54 -0.90
C GLY A 52 18.66 -3.71 0.35
N ASP A 53 19.54 -2.74 0.23
CA ASP A 53 19.98 -1.88 1.34
C ASP A 53 18.89 -0.93 1.86
N ALA A 54 17.82 -0.71 1.08
CA ALA A 54 16.67 0.06 1.54
C ALA A 54 15.81 -0.74 2.54
N PHE A 55 15.87 -2.08 2.51
CA PHE A 55 15.09 -2.93 3.40
C PHE A 55 15.93 -3.44 4.57
N THR A 56 16.05 -2.58 5.59
CA THR A 56 16.79 -2.88 6.82
C THR A 56 15.86 -3.37 7.94
N ARG A 57 16.40 -4.06 8.95
CA ARG A 57 15.61 -4.49 10.12
C ARG A 57 15.03 -3.28 10.87
N GLY A 58 13.79 -3.42 11.35
CA GLY A 58 13.08 -2.39 12.09
C GLY A 58 11.57 -2.58 12.02
N ILE A 59 10.83 -1.62 12.55
CA ILE A 59 9.37 -1.56 12.49
C ILE A 59 8.98 -0.69 11.31
N TYR A 60 7.98 -1.14 10.57
CA TYR A 60 7.41 -0.44 9.44
C TYR A 60 5.89 -0.35 9.59
N GLU A 61 5.32 0.71 9.04
CA GLU A 61 3.90 0.91 8.91
C GLU A 61 3.56 1.09 7.43
N ILE A 62 2.45 0.50 6.98
CA ILE A 62 1.96 0.66 5.61
C ILE A 62 0.58 1.30 5.68
N GLU A 63 0.45 2.49 5.13
CA GLU A 63 -0.82 3.17 4.93
C GLU A 63 -1.40 2.82 3.57
N PHE A 64 -2.68 2.46 3.54
CA PHE A 64 -3.44 2.21 2.33
C PHE A 64 -4.49 3.30 2.16
N GLY A 65 -4.51 3.96 1.00
CA GLY A 65 -5.48 5.00 0.63
C GLY A 65 -6.86 4.43 0.30
N ALA A 66 -7.47 3.68 1.23
CA ALA A 66 -8.73 2.96 1.02
C ALA A 66 -9.92 3.89 0.73
N GLY A 67 -10.06 5.00 1.47
CA GLY A 67 -11.15 5.96 1.26
C GLY A 67 -11.12 6.56 -0.15
N ALA A 68 -9.94 7.02 -0.58
CA ALA A 68 -9.76 7.55 -1.93
C ALA A 68 -9.99 6.48 -3.02
N TYR A 69 -9.56 5.23 -2.78
CA TYR A 69 -9.84 4.10 -3.67
C TYR A 69 -11.35 3.89 -3.84
N PHE A 70 -12.08 3.65 -2.75
CA PHE A 70 -13.51 3.34 -2.81
C PHE A 70 -14.36 4.52 -3.32
N GLY A 71 -13.96 5.77 -3.01
CA GLY A 71 -14.61 6.96 -3.55
C GLY A 71 -14.53 7.07 -5.07
N ARG A 72 -13.46 6.57 -5.71
CA ARG A 72 -13.35 6.46 -7.17
C ARG A 72 -14.04 5.22 -7.74
N SER A 73 -14.13 4.15 -6.95
CA SER A 73 -14.74 2.88 -7.36
C SER A 73 -16.27 2.94 -7.51
N GLY A 74 -16.90 4.09 -7.20
CA GLY A 74 -18.35 4.23 -7.19
C GLY A 74 -19.02 3.48 -6.04
N ALA A 75 -18.25 3.08 -5.02
CA ALA A 75 -18.80 2.46 -3.84
C ALA A 75 -19.63 3.50 -3.07
N THR A 76 -20.84 3.12 -2.66
CA THR A 76 -21.63 3.94 -1.74
C THR A 76 -20.94 3.91 -0.39
N LEU A 77 -20.15 4.94 -0.10
CA LEU A 77 -19.54 5.14 1.20
C LEU A 77 -20.59 5.72 2.14
N SER A 78 -20.82 5.05 3.27
CA SER A 78 -21.53 5.65 4.39
C SER A 78 -20.67 6.78 4.96
N ASP A 79 -21.29 7.92 5.27
CA ASP A 79 -20.62 8.99 6.02
C ASP A 79 -20.32 8.47 7.43
N PRO A 80 -19.08 8.61 7.96
CA PRO A 80 -18.71 8.11 9.28
C PRO A 80 -19.40 8.87 10.44
#